data_AF-A0A354M8U9-F1
#
_entry.id   AF-A0A354M8U9-F1
#
_cell.length_a   1.000
_cell.length_b   1.000
_cell.length_c   1.000
_cell.angle_alpha   90.00
_cell.angle_beta   90.00
_cell.angle_gamma   90.00
#
_symmetry.space_group_name_H-M   'P 1'
#
loop_
_entity.id
_entity.type
_entity.pdbx_description
1 polymer ?
#
loop_
_entity_poly.entity_id
_entity_poly.type
_entity_poly.pdbx_seq_one_letter_code
_entity_poly.pdbx_strand_id
1 'polypeptide(L)'
;MENPIINALERMPFIAATDRSGWQGAVLSEAEVLFHLGADIITVGDDIAAAKQNGKFVFIHIDLADGIGKDKTGIEWLKKLGADGVISTRTQLIRAAHDNGLLAVQRFFMLDSKGMHSVAETIENTRPDLIEIMPGVIPKALKLFSRQEIPVIAGGLKTVAELAKKSVPSVNTRAGARSKLKLTAII
;
A
#
# COMPACT_ATOMS: atom_id res chain seq x y z
N MET A 1 0.94 17.94 -10.73
CA MET A 1 -0.40 17.67 -10.17
C MET A 1 -0.23 16.76 -8.98
N GLU A 2 -0.93 17.02 -7.89
CA GLU A 2 -0.93 16.12 -6.73
C GLU A 2 -1.63 14.80 -7.11
N ASN A 3 -1.09 13.68 -6.63
CA ASN A 3 -1.58 12.34 -6.96
C ASN A 3 -2.92 12.07 -6.23
N PRO A 4 -4.00 11.69 -6.93
CA PRO A 4 -5.33 11.54 -6.33
C PRO A 4 -5.37 10.50 -5.20
N ILE A 5 -4.53 9.48 -5.27
CA ILE A 5 -4.46 8.41 -4.25
C ILE A 5 -3.77 8.93 -3.00
N ILE A 6 -2.69 9.70 -3.15
CA ILE A 6 -2.04 10.37 -2.01
C ILE A 6 -3.02 11.33 -1.33
N ASN A 7 -3.80 12.09 -2.12
CA ASN A 7 -4.82 12.99 -1.58
C ASN A 7 -5.93 12.23 -0.84
N ALA A 8 -6.34 11.05 -1.32
CA ALA A 8 -7.30 10.19 -0.64
C ALA A 8 -6.76 9.70 0.71
N LEU A 9 -5.49 9.27 0.75
CA LEU A 9 -4.83 8.83 1.97
C LEU A 9 -4.61 9.97 2.98
N GLU A 10 -4.40 11.21 2.50
CA GLU A 10 -4.30 12.39 3.38
C GLU A 10 -5.66 12.80 3.98
N ARG A 11 -6.76 12.65 3.23
CA ARG A 11 -8.12 12.88 3.75
C ARG A 11 -8.56 11.79 4.71
N MET A 12 -8.32 10.53 4.35
CA MET A 12 -8.70 9.36 5.11
C MET A 12 -7.48 8.44 5.27
N PRO A 13 -6.73 8.53 6.39
CA PRO A 13 -5.51 7.77 6.62
C PRO A 13 -5.78 6.31 7.04
N PHE A 14 -6.78 5.68 6.42
CA PHE A 14 -7.17 4.30 6.61
C PHE A 14 -7.26 3.59 5.27
N ILE A 15 -6.61 2.43 5.19
CA ILE A 15 -6.72 1.50 4.07
C ILE A 15 -7.48 0.28 4.59
N ALA A 16 -8.55 -0.13 3.91
CA ALA A 16 -9.17 -1.42 4.18
C ALA A 16 -8.37 -2.50 3.45
N ALA A 17 -7.73 -3.41 4.18
CA ALA A 17 -6.98 -4.51 3.57
C ALA A 17 -7.60 -5.85 3.92
N THR A 18 -7.97 -6.61 2.90
CA THR A 18 -8.74 -7.83 3.12
C THR A 18 -8.46 -8.88 2.05
N ASP A 19 -8.67 -10.13 2.42
CA ASP A 19 -8.75 -11.22 1.47
C ASP A 19 -10.11 -11.23 0.76
N ARG A 20 -10.40 -12.29 0.01
CA ARG A 20 -11.65 -12.39 -0.73
C ARG A 20 -12.90 -12.35 0.16
N SER A 21 -12.81 -12.91 1.37
CA SER A 21 -13.97 -13.06 2.24
C SER A 21 -14.50 -11.70 2.74
N GLY A 22 -13.60 -10.73 2.96
CA GLY A 22 -13.98 -9.39 3.41
C GLY A 22 -14.08 -8.36 2.28
N TRP A 23 -13.79 -8.72 1.03
CA TRP A 23 -13.75 -7.76 -0.10
C TRP A 23 -15.04 -6.96 -0.24
N GLN A 24 -16.20 -7.61 -0.21
CA GLN A 24 -17.49 -6.94 -0.32
C GLN A 24 -17.71 -5.91 0.82
N GLY A 25 -17.28 -6.25 2.05
CA GLY A 25 -17.35 -5.33 3.18
C GLY A 25 -16.42 -4.13 3.01
N ALA A 26 -15.21 -4.35 2.48
CA ALA A 26 -14.26 -3.28 2.19
C ALA A 26 -14.76 -2.32 1.10
N VAL A 27 -15.38 -2.84 0.03
CA VAL A 27 -15.99 -2.03 -1.05
C VAL A 27 -17.08 -1.11 -0.53
N LEU A 28 -17.90 -1.58 0.41
CA LEU A 28 -18.99 -0.82 1.00
C LEU A 28 -18.56 0.06 2.19
N SER A 29 -17.31 -0.05 2.64
CA SER A 29 -16.79 0.75 3.75
C SER A 29 -16.55 2.21 3.36
N GLU A 30 -16.24 3.05 4.34
CA GLU A 30 -15.86 4.45 4.07
C GLU A 30 -14.45 4.58 3.48
N ALA A 31 -13.59 3.56 3.59
CA ALA A 31 -12.21 3.63 3.11
C ALA A 31 -12.15 3.96 1.62
N GLU A 32 -11.35 4.95 1.23
CA GLU A 32 -11.18 5.34 -0.19
C GLU A 32 -10.18 4.43 -0.92
N VAL A 33 -9.23 3.84 -0.19
CA VAL A 33 -8.17 2.98 -0.73
C VAL A 33 -8.30 1.57 -0.17
N LEU A 34 -8.31 0.58 -1.06
CA LEU A 34 -8.50 -0.83 -0.75
C LEU A 34 -7.29 -1.66 -1.16
N PHE A 35 -6.85 -2.54 -0.26
CA PHE A 35 -5.79 -3.51 -0.51
C PHE A 35 -6.40 -4.91 -0.62
N HIS A 36 -6.38 -5.49 -1.81
CA HIS A 36 -6.84 -6.86 -2.02
C HIS A 36 -5.69 -7.85 -1.79
N LEU A 37 -5.73 -8.57 -0.67
CA LEU A 37 -4.67 -9.44 -0.17
C LEU A 37 -4.79 -10.92 -0.59
N GLY A 38 -5.64 -11.23 -1.57
CA GLY A 38 -5.89 -12.61 -1.98
C GLY A 38 -6.78 -12.69 -3.23
N ALA A 39 -6.52 -11.80 -4.19
CA ALA A 39 -7.21 -11.79 -5.48
C ALA A 39 -6.90 -13.07 -6.26
N ASP A 40 -7.76 -13.46 -7.18
CA ASP A 40 -7.43 -14.50 -8.15
C ASP A 40 -7.86 -14.13 -9.56
N ILE A 41 -7.24 -14.78 -10.55
CA ILE A 41 -7.46 -14.50 -11.97
C ILE A 41 -8.92 -14.61 -12.43
N ILE A 42 -9.74 -15.43 -11.76
CA ILE A 42 -11.14 -15.68 -12.12
C ILE A 42 -12.01 -14.48 -11.72
N THR A 43 -11.87 -13.96 -10.50
CA THR A 43 -12.79 -12.92 -9.97
C THR A 43 -12.22 -11.51 -9.94
N VAL A 44 -10.89 -11.34 -10.06
CA VAL A 44 -10.23 -10.04 -9.86
C VAL A 44 -10.76 -8.92 -10.77
N GLY A 45 -11.24 -9.26 -11.97
CA GLY A 45 -11.88 -8.30 -12.86
C GLY A 45 -13.17 -7.72 -12.28
N ASP A 46 -14.04 -8.59 -11.75
CA ASP A 46 -15.29 -8.20 -11.10
C ASP A 46 -15.03 -7.47 -9.78
N ASP A 47 -14.04 -7.93 -9.01
CA ASP A 47 -13.63 -7.33 -7.75
C ASP A 47 -13.15 -5.89 -7.94
N ILE A 48 -12.29 -5.64 -8.94
CA ILE A 48 -11.85 -4.31 -9.33
C ILE A 48 -13.04 -3.48 -9.79
N ALA A 49 -13.87 -4.00 -10.70
CA ALA A 49 -15.02 -3.26 -11.24
C ALA A 49 -15.99 -2.80 -10.14
N ALA A 50 -16.32 -3.68 -9.19
CA ALA A 50 -17.20 -3.37 -8.06
C ALA A 50 -16.63 -2.24 -7.18
N ALA A 51 -15.32 -2.29 -6.90
CA ALA A 51 -14.64 -1.25 -6.15
C ALA A 51 -14.61 0.09 -6.91
N LYS A 52 -14.31 0.09 -8.21
CA LYS A 52 -14.32 1.31 -9.04
C LYS A 52 -15.71 1.95 -9.13
N GLN A 53 -16.77 1.14 -9.23
CA GLN A 53 -18.17 1.63 -9.21
C GLN A 53 -18.51 2.35 -7.90
N ASN A 54 -17.84 2.01 -6.81
CA ASN A 54 -17.97 2.67 -5.50
C ASN A 54 -16.92 3.78 -5.26
N GLY A 55 -16.26 4.25 -6.33
CA GLY A 55 -15.30 5.35 -6.27
C GLY A 55 -14.01 5.01 -5.53
N LYS A 56 -13.66 3.72 -5.40
CA LYS A 56 -12.50 3.26 -4.63
C LYS A 56 -11.23 3.22 -5.48
N PHE A 57 -10.07 3.36 -4.83
CA PHE A 57 -8.77 3.03 -5.38
C PHE A 57 -8.37 1.62 -4.97
N VAL A 58 -7.94 0.80 -5.94
CA VAL A 58 -7.70 -0.63 -5.73
C VAL A 58 -6.24 -0.98 -5.94
N PHE A 59 -5.65 -1.61 -4.93
CA PHE A 59 -4.31 -2.18 -4.98
C PHE A 59 -4.39 -3.69 -4.87
N ILE A 60 -3.72 -4.39 -5.78
CA ILE A 60 -3.66 -5.85 -5.76
C ILE A 60 -2.32 -6.31 -5.18
N HIS A 61 -2.37 -7.16 -4.16
CA HIS A 61 -1.17 -7.82 -3.67
C HIS A 61 -0.74 -8.94 -4.61
N ILE A 62 0.08 -8.61 -5.60
CA ILE A 62 0.44 -9.54 -6.69
C ILE A 62 1.18 -10.79 -6.19
N ASP A 63 1.94 -10.71 -5.09
CA ASP A 63 2.61 -11.90 -4.54
C ASP A 63 1.62 -12.95 -4.01
N LEU A 64 0.42 -12.51 -3.58
CA LEU A 64 -0.64 -13.34 -3.01
C LEU A 64 -1.78 -13.61 -4.01
N ALA A 65 -1.66 -13.10 -5.25
CA ALA A 65 -2.73 -13.23 -6.21
C ALA A 65 -2.64 -14.57 -6.95
N ASP A 66 -3.69 -15.39 -6.86
CA ASP A 66 -3.72 -16.73 -7.43
C ASP A 66 -3.99 -16.70 -8.94
N GLY A 67 -3.25 -17.53 -9.70
CA GLY A 67 -3.37 -17.61 -11.16
C GLY A 67 -2.85 -16.41 -11.95
N ILE A 68 -2.62 -15.25 -11.32
CA ILE A 68 -2.03 -14.07 -11.98
C ILE A 68 -0.51 -14.24 -12.08
N GLY A 69 0.07 -13.93 -13.25
CA GLY A 69 1.52 -13.95 -13.46
C GLY A 69 2.26 -12.95 -12.55
N LYS A 70 3.37 -13.38 -11.93
CA LYS A 70 4.21 -12.54 -11.07
C LYS A 70 5.33 -11.94 -11.92
N ASP A 71 4.93 -11.22 -12.95
CA ASP A 71 5.80 -10.66 -13.97
C ASP A 71 5.18 -9.37 -14.57
N LYS A 72 5.85 -8.80 -15.57
CA LYS A 72 5.39 -7.60 -16.26
C LYS A 72 4.03 -7.79 -16.93
N THR A 73 3.74 -8.99 -17.46
CA THR A 73 2.50 -9.27 -18.17
C THR A 73 1.32 -9.33 -17.21
N GLY A 74 1.49 -9.96 -16.04
CA GLY A 74 0.46 -9.95 -14.98
C GLY A 74 0.16 -8.53 -14.47
N ILE A 75 1.18 -7.69 -14.33
CA ILE A 75 1.02 -6.27 -13.96
C ILE A 75 0.27 -5.49 -15.04
N GLU A 76 0.65 -5.66 -16.32
CA GLU A 76 -0.03 -5.00 -17.44
C GLU A 76 -1.50 -5.45 -17.53
N TRP A 77 -1.76 -6.73 -17.27
CA TRP A 77 -3.11 -7.28 -17.24
C TRP A 77 -3.95 -6.66 -16.12
N LEU A 78 -3.43 -6.57 -14.90
CA LEU A 78 -4.09 -5.88 -13.78
C LEU A 78 -4.38 -4.40 -14.09
N LYS A 79 -3.44 -3.71 -14.75
CA LYS A 79 -3.67 -2.34 -15.22
C LYS A 79 -4.84 -2.26 -16.20
N LYS A 80 -4.93 -3.18 -17.17
CA LYS A 80 -6.02 -3.23 -18.15
C LYS A 80 -7.39 -3.45 -17.49
N LEU A 81 -7.43 -4.17 -16.37
CA LEU A 81 -8.64 -4.35 -15.56
C LEU A 81 -9.02 -3.11 -14.73
N GLY A 82 -8.13 -2.12 -14.61
CA GLY A 82 -8.38 -0.88 -13.89
C GLY A 82 -7.84 -0.85 -12.46
N ALA A 83 -6.89 -1.72 -12.10
CA ALA A 83 -6.15 -1.57 -10.86
C ALA A 83 -5.41 -0.22 -10.83
N ASP A 84 -5.37 0.43 -9.67
CA ASP A 84 -4.67 1.71 -9.47
C ASP A 84 -3.22 1.50 -9.01
N GLY A 85 -2.93 0.33 -8.43
CA GLY A 85 -1.59 -0.02 -8.01
C GLY A 85 -1.40 -1.49 -7.65
N VAL A 86 -0.17 -1.85 -7.30
CA VAL A 86 0.18 -3.18 -6.82
C VAL A 86 0.97 -3.12 -5.52
N ILE A 87 0.85 -4.18 -4.72
CA ILE A 87 1.64 -4.40 -3.52
C ILE A 87 2.53 -5.61 -3.74
N SER A 88 3.82 -5.46 -3.46
CA SER A 88 4.76 -6.58 -3.54
C SER A 88 5.93 -6.38 -2.59
N THR A 89 6.51 -7.49 -2.14
CA THR A 89 7.81 -7.53 -1.47
C THR A 89 8.98 -7.50 -2.47
N ARG A 90 8.71 -7.71 -3.77
CA ARG A 90 9.70 -8.01 -4.80
C ARG A 90 10.02 -6.79 -5.66
N THR A 91 11.27 -6.33 -5.59
CA THR A 91 11.82 -5.17 -6.31
C THR A 91 11.51 -5.16 -7.80
N GLN A 92 11.61 -6.31 -8.49
CA GLN A 92 11.33 -6.39 -9.92
C GLN A 92 9.87 -6.10 -10.27
N LEU A 93 8.93 -6.44 -9.39
CA LEU A 93 7.50 -6.17 -9.60
C LEU A 93 7.16 -4.72 -9.30
N ILE A 94 7.82 -4.12 -8.31
CA ILE A 94 7.72 -2.69 -8.02
C ILE A 94 8.17 -1.86 -9.22
N ARG A 95 9.32 -2.20 -9.82
CA ARG A 95 9.80 -1.53 -11.05
C ARG A 95 8.84 -1.72 -12.21
N ALA A 96 8.39 -2.95 -12.44
CA ALA A 96 7.46 -3.24 -13.52
C ALA A 96 6.11 -2.52 -13.37
N ALA A 97 5.62 -2.30 -12.14
CA ALA A 97 4.43 -1.50 -11.88
C ALA A 97 4.63 -0.04 -12.28
N HIS A 98 5.75 0.55 -11.86
CA HIS A 98 6.11 1.93 -12.22
C HIS A 98 6.24 2.11 -13.74
N ASP A 99 6.91 1.18 -14.43
CA ASP A 99 7.03 1.20 -15.90
C ASP A 99 5.67 1.10 -16.61
N ASN A 100 4.68 0.52 -15.95
CA ASN A 100 3.30 0.46 -16.41
C ASN A 100 2.45 1.65 -15.91
N GLY A 101 2.99 2.60 -15.16
CA GLY A 101 2.23 3.74 -14.62
C GLY A 101 1.19 3.35 -13.56
N LEU A 102 1.39 2.22 -12.89
CA LEU A 102 0.67 1.86 -11.67
C LEU A 102 1.46 2.36 -10.46
N LEU A 103 0.75 2.73 -9.39
CA LEU A 103 1.43 3.00 -8.12
C LEU A 103 1.97 1.71 -7.50
N ALA A 104 3.19 1.78 -7.00
CA ALA A 104 3.87 0.63 -6.43
C ALA A 104 4.02 0.79 -4.91
N VAL A 105 3.40 -0.13 -4.16
CA VAL A 105 3.56 -0.26 -2.72
C VAL A 105 4.58 -1.36 -2.44
N GLN A 106 5.76 -0.99 -1.94
CA GLN A 106 6.74 -2.01 -1.54
C GLN A 106 6.54 -2.40 -0.08
N ARG A 107 6.19 -3.67 0.14
CA ARG A 107 5.97 -4.24 1.47
C ARG A 107 7.27 -4.80 2.04
N PHE A 108 7.55 -4.48 3.29
CA PHE A 108 8.68 -5.01 4.04
C PHE A 108 8.23 -5.66 5.34
N PHE A 109 8.77 -6.85 5.60
CA PHE A 109 8.60 -7.55 6.87
C PHE A 109 9.79 -7.28 7.79
N MET A 110 9.52 -6.60 8.89
CA MET A 110 10.49 -6.25 9.90
C MET A 110 10.66 -7.38 10.90
N LEU A 111 11.46 -8.38 10.52
CA LEU A 111 11.75 -9.55 11.35
C LEU A 111 12.91 -9.30 12.32
N ASP A 112 13.94 -8.57 11.89
CA ASP A 112 15.13 -8.28 12.69
C ASP A 112 15.78 -6.92 12.32
N SER A 113 16.86 -6.57 13.03
CA SER A 113 17.60 -5.33 12.79
C SER A 113 18.44 -5.33 11.50
N LYS A 114 18.82 -6.50 10.98
CA LYS A 114 19.56 -6.61 9.71
C LYS A 114 18.65 -6.28 8.52
N GLY A 115 17.38 -6.69 8.60
CA GLY A 115 16.34 -6.31 7.65
C GLY A 115 16.22 -4.79 7.48
N MET A 116 16.40 -4.00 8.55
CA MET A 116 16.27 -2.53 8.47
C MET A 116 17.28 -1.89 7.51
N HIS A 117 18.53 -2.34 7.50
CA HIS A 117 19.56 -1.77 6.63
C HIS A 117 19.32 -2.11 5.15
N SER A 118 18.91 -3.36 4.88
CA SER A 118 18.58 -3.81 3.53
C SER A 118 17.36 -3.07 2.96
N VAL A 119 16.40 -2.68 3.80
CA VAL A 119 15.22 -1.91 3.38
C VAL A 119 15.62 -0.53 2.85
N ALA A 120 16.53 0.19 3.52
CA ALA A 120 16.97 1.52 3.08
C ALA A 120 17.64 1.47 1.69
N GLU A 121 18.57 0.53 1.48
CA GLU A 121 19.21 0.31 0.19
C GLU A 121 18.20 -0.11 -0.90
N THR A 122 17.23 -0.95 -0.54
CA THR A 122 16.17 -1.35 -1.48
C THR A 122 15.37 -0.14 -1.92
N ILE A 123 14.91 0.69 -0.99
CA ILE A 123 14.11 1.89 -1.26
C ILE A 123 14.85 2.86 -2.18
N GLU A 124 16.14 3.09 -1.95
CA GLU A 124 16.95 3.99 -2.81
C GLU A 124 17.01 3.47 -4.25
N ASN A 125 17.07 2.16 -4.43
CA ASN A 125 17.16 1.50 -5.72
C ASN A 125 15.81 1.35 -6.42
N THR A 126 14.71 1.14 -5.70
CA THR A 126 13.39 0.87 -6.28
C THR A 126 12.50 2.08 -6.37
N ARG A 127 12.71 3.07 -5.48
CA ARG A 127 11.90 4.29 -5.34
C ARG A 127 10.39 4.01 -5.46
N PRO A 128 9.83 3.17 -4.57
CA PRO A 128 8.41 2.89 -4.58
C PRO A 128 7.63 4.17 -4.26
N ASP A 129 6.38 4.24 -4.71
CA ASP A 129 5.50 5.37 -4.41
C ASP A 129 5.07 5.37 -2.95
N LEU A 130 4.87 4.18 -2.37
CA LEU A 130 4.56 3.98 -0.96
C LEU A 130 5.33 2.80 -0.39
N ILE A 131 5.61 2.84 0.90
CA ILE A 131 6.23 1.75 1.63
C ILE A 131 5.25 1.20 2.65
N GLU A 132 5.04 -0.11 2.69
CA GLU A 132 4.29 -0.77 3.76
C GLU A 132 5.23 -1.52 4.70
N ILE A 133 5.13 -1.26 5.99
CA ILE A 133 5.95 -1.90 7.03
C ILE A 133 5.07 -2.78 7.89
N MET A 134 5.43 -4.07 7.96
CA MET A 134 4.77 -5.05 8.81
C MET A 134 5.76 -5.69 9.80
N PRO A 135 5.39 -5.92 11.08
CA PRO A 135 4.16 -5.46 11.70
C PRO A 135 4.23 -3.98 12.15
N GLY A 136 3.11 -3.27 12.12
CA GLY A 136 2.96 -1.84 12.44
C GLY A 136 3.21 -1.47 13.91
N VAL A 137 3.52 -2.45 14.77
CA VAL A 137 3.79 -2.28 16.20
C VAL A 137 5.27 -2.04 16.53
N ILE A 138 6.12 -1.74 15.53
CA ILE A 138 7.55 -1.50 15.75
C ILE A 138 7.87 0.01 15.64
N PRO A 139 7.74 0.81 16.74
CA PRO A 139 8.07 2.23 16.76
C PRO A 139 9.48 2.57 16.27
N LYS A 140 10.44 1.67 16.47
CA LYS A 140 11.84 1.87 16.03
C LYS A 140 11.95 1.87 14.50
N ALA A 141 11.21 0.99 13.81
CA ALA A 141 11.17 0.97 12.35
C ALA A 141 10.55 2.27 11.83
N LEU A 142 9.38 2.65 12.34
CA LEU A 142 8.69 3.88 11.92
C LEU A 142 9.56 5.14 12.10
N LYS A 143 10.38 5.24 13.15
CA LYS A 143 11.32 6.35 13.34
C LYS A 143 12.43 6.38 12.28
N LEU A 144 12.94 5.24 11.84
CA LEU A 144 13.96 5.19 10.80
C LEU A 144 13.42 5.69 9.46
N PHE A 145 12.18 5.33 9.14
CA PHE A 145 11.52 5.76 7.90
C PHE A 145 10.84 7.13 8.00
N SER A 146 10.71 7.72 9.19
CA SER A 146 10.17 9.08 9.37
C SER A 146 10.99 10.19 8.70
N ARG A 147 12.22 9.89 8.29
CA ARG A 147 13.12 10.77 7.54
C ARG A 147 13.08 10.53 6.02
N GLN A 148 12.39 9.49 5.56
CA GLN A 148 12.20 9.23 4.13
C GLN A 148 11.18 10.20 3.54
N GLU A 149 11.38 10.56 2.28
CA GLU A 149 10.43 11.38 1.52
C GLU A 149 9.22 10.57 1.02
N ILE A 150 9.40 9.24 0.93
CA ILE A 150 8.37 8.30 0.49
C ILE A 150 7.37 8.05 1.63
N PRO A 151 6.06 8.18 1.39
CA PRO A 151 5.02 7.89 2.38
C PRO A 151 5.08 6.45 2.91
N VAL A 152 4.84 6.30 4.22
CA VAL A 152 4.88 5.01 4.92
C VAL A 152 3.50 4.62 5.42
N ILE A 153 3.13 3.37 5.17
CA ILE A 153 1.95 2.68 5.66
C ILE A 153 2.39 1.69 6.74
N ALA A 154 1.72 1.68 7.89
CA ALA A 154 1.95 0.68 8.93
C ALA A 154 0.86 -0.40 8.85
N GLY A 155 1.27 -1.63 8.56
CA GLY A 155 0.38 -2.78 8.44
C GLY A 155 0.50 -3.75 9.62
N GLY A 156 -0.63 -4.14 10.21
CA GLY A 156 -0.71 -5.22 11.20
C GLY A 156 -0.72 -4.80 12.68
N LEU A 157 -1.41 -5.62 13.48
CA LEU A 157 -1.46 -5.66 14.96
C LEU A 157 -2.07 -4.44 15.69
N LYS A 158 -3.01 -3.71 15.09
CA LYS A 158 -3.86 -2.78 15.86
C LYS A 158 -5.33 -2.94 15.53
N THR A 159 -6.16 -2.95 16.57
CA THR A 159 -7.61 -2.77 16.41
C THR A 159 -7.92 -1.29 16.14
N VAL A 160 -9.05 -1.01 15.46
CA VAL A 160 -9.55 0.36 15.20
C VAL A 160 -9.54 1.23 16.47
N ALA A 161 -9.87 0.65 17.62
CA ALA A 161 -9.89 1.31 18.92
C ALA A 161 -8.51 1.77 19.42
N GLU A 162 -7.43 1.09 19.05
CA GLU A 162 -6.05 1.44 19.43
C GLU A 162 -5.44 2.49 18.50
N LEU A 163 -5.91 2.57 17.24
CA LEU A 163 -5.55 3.59 16.28
C LEU A 163 -6.23 4.93 16.58
N ALA A 164 -7.50 4.91 17.00
CA ALA A 164 -8.27 6.12 17.34
C ALA A 164 -7.79 6.81 18.64
N LYS A 165 -7.23 6.08 19.60
CA LYS A 165 -6.82 6.61 20.92
C LYS A 165 -5.46 7.32 20.94
N LYS A 166 -4.64 7.16 19.91
CA LYS A 166 -3.38 7.89 19.77
C LYS A 166 -3.40 8.55 18.41
N SER A 167 -3.71 9.84 18.37
CA SER A 167 -3.43 10.69 17.22
C SER A 167 -2.08 10.29 16.67
N VAL A 168 -2.08 9.68 15.48
CA VAL A 168 -0.86 9.37 14.73
C VAL A 168 -0.04 10.66 14.75
N PRO A 169 1.17 10.67 15.35
CA PRO A 169 1.91 11.92 15.47
C PRO A 169 2.20 12.41 14.06
N SER A 170 1.67 13.57 13.72
CA SER A 170 2.07 14.32 12.53
C SER A 170 3.55 14.66 12.70
N VAL A 171 4.42 13.84 12.10
CA VAL A 171 5.85 14.13 12.10
C VAL A 171 6.04 15.36 11.21
N ASN A 172 6.60 16.44 11.73
CA ASN A 172 6.83 17.66 10.95
C ASN A 172 8.16 17.49 10.17
N THR A 173 8.16 17.60 8.84
CA THR A 173 9.42 17.68 8.05
C THR A 173 9.67 19.15 7.72
N ARG A 174 10.86 19.64 8.09
CA ARG A 174 11.32 20.95 7.67
C ARG A 174 11.69 20.92 6.19
N ALA A 175 11.22 21.95 5.49
CA ALA A 175 11.66 22.52 4.22
C ALA A 175 11.62 21.63 2.96
N GLY A 176 10.67 21.91 2.05
CA GLY A 176 10.94 21.81 0.61
C GLY A 176 9.94 21.02 -0.23
N ALA A 177 9.53 19.82 0.17
CA ALA A 177 8.65 18.96 -0.63
C ALA A 177 7.42 18.54 0.18
N ARG A 178 6.23 18.82 -0.37
CA ARG A 178 4.94 18.50 0.23
C ARG A 178 4.62 17.01 0.02
N SER A 179 4.84 16.18 1.03
CA SER A 179 3.93 15.07 1.31
C SER A 179 3.62 15.12 2.81
N LYS A 180 2.35 15.36 3.17
CA LYS A 180 1.91 15.43 4.57
C LYS A 180 1.58 14.05 5.12
N LEU A 181 1.47 13.05 4.24
CA LEU A 181 1.20 11.67 4.61
C LEU A 181 2.44 10.97 5.19
N LYS A 182 2.42 10.71 6.50
CA LYS A 182 3.55 10.05 7.18
C LYS A 182 3.23 8.74 7.87
N LEU A 183 1.95 8.44 8.06
CA LEU A 183 1.52 7.15 8.55
C LEU A 183 0.05 6.93 8.23
N THR A 184 -0.22 5.93 7.41
CA THR A 184 -1.57 5.39 7.18
C THR A 184 -1.68 4.06 7.89
N ALA A 185 -2.84 3.79 8.50
CA ALA A 185 -3.10 2.49 9.12
C ALA A 185 -3.87 1.59 8.15
N ILE A 186 -3.48 0.31 8.12
CA ILE A 186 -4.26 -0.74 7.48
C ILE A 186 -5.17 -1.36 8.55
N ILE A 187 -6.48 -1.43 8.24
CA ILE A 187 -7.52 -2.05 9.06
C ILE A 187 -8.05 -3.29 8.33
#